data_AF-A0A0B7N723-F1
#
_entry.id   AF-A0A0B7N723-F1
#
_cell.length_a   1.000
_cell.length_b   1.000
_cell.length_c   1.000
_cell.angle_alpha   90.00
_cell.angle_beta   90.00
_cell.angle_gamma   90.00
#
_symmetry.space_group_name_H-M   'P 1'
#
loop_
_entity.id
_entity.type
_entity.pdbx_description
1 polymer ?
#
loop_
_entity_poly.entity_id
_entity_poly.type
_entity_poly.pdbx_seq_one_letter_code
_entity_poly.pdbx_strand_id
1 'polypeptide(L)'
;IQLLKCPQVFKIGKNVGGDLRRLSKDFEIGIAGALELSKFCFDRGVIKSTSLSLQRICEECLGHSLQKEAGLRCEGWEDEVLLQEKIDYAALDAWVALELFDHFKNIPISNVPLDANSISIGQNVAIFSSFKNLPVAYGIVEDESITNNNHLSIDQAHASCDLHANSKHVVLTITK
;
A
#
# COMPACT_ATOMS: atom_id res chain seq x y z
N ILE A 1 0.23 12.03 26.35
CA ILE A 1 1.35 11.11 25.99
C ILE A 1 0.91 9.67 25.76
N GLN A 2 -0.08 9.13 26.51
CA GLN A 2 -0.55 7.74 26.33
C GLN A 2 -0.98 7.41 24.88
N LEU A 3 -1.62 8.35 24.18
CA LEU A 3 -2.02 8.20 22.78
C LEU A 3 -0.84 7.90 21.86
N LEU A 4 0.27 8.64 22.01
CA LEU A 4 1.47 8.49 21.18
C LEU A 4 2.18 7.14 21.43
N LYS A 5 2.07 6.60 22.65
CA LYS A 5 2.63 5.30 23.05
C LYS A 5 1.77 4.10 22.63
N CYS A 6 0.48 4.29 22.35
CA CYS A 6 -0.43 3.19 22.07
C CYS A 6 -0.21 2.62 20.64
N PRO A 7 0.12 1.33 20.47
CA PRO A 7 0.31 0.73 19.14
C PRO A 7 -1.02 0.51 18.40
N GLN A 8 -2.14 0.44 19.12
CA GLN A 8 -3.48 0.28 18.54
C GLN A 8 -4.06 1.58 17.97
N VAL A 9 -3.39 2.71 18.20
CA VAL A 9 -3.75 3.99 17.63
C VAL A 9 -2.72 4.33 16.56
N PHE A 10 -3.14 4.27 15.30
CA PHE A 10 -2.26 4.57 14.17
C PHE A 10 -2.00 6.07 14.04
N LYS A 11 -0.73 6.41 13.77
CA LYS A 11 -0.25 7.75 13.44
C LYS A 11 0.06 7.70 11.95
N ILE A 12 -0.87 8.24 11.17
CA ILE A 12 -0.88 8.13 9.72
C ILE A 12 -0.32 9.44 9.16
N GLY A 13 0.54 9.33 8.15
CA GLY A 13 1.08 10.51 7.46
C GLY A 13 2.12 10.15 6.43
N LYS A 14 2.56 11.16 5.67
CA LYS A 14 3.69 11.04 4.74
C LYS A 14 4.99 11.31 5.50
N ASN A 15 5.94 10.38 5.42
CA ASN A 15 7.19 10.42 6.17
C ASN A 15 6.99 10.46 7.69
N VAL A 16 5.88 9.89 8.18
CA VAL A 16 5.48 9.96 9.60
C VAL A 16 6.53 9.33 10.51
N GLY A 17 7.25 8.31 10.05
CA GLY A 17 8.35 7.71 10.83
C GLY A 17 9.47 8.72 11.15
N GLY A 18 9.74 9.67 10.25
CA GLY A 18 10.68 10.75 10.49
C GLY A 18 10.21 11.72 11.57
N ASP A 19 8.94 12.10 11.52
CA ASP A 19 8.32 13.01 12.48
C ASP A 19 8.25 12.39 13.87
N LEU A 20 7.83 11.13 13.96
CA LEU A 20 7.79 10.41 15.24
C LEU A 20 9.19 10.16 15.80
N ARG A 21 10.21 9.95 14.96
CA ARG A 21 11.59 9.84 15.44
C ARG A 21 12.08 11.16 16.06
N ARG A 22 11.77 12.31 15.43
CA ARG A 22 12.10 13.63 15.98
C ARG A 22 11.35 13.87 17.29
N LEU A 23 10.04 13.64 17.31
CA LEU A 23 9.21 13.78 18.51
C LEU A 23 9.69 12.89 19.66
N SER A 24 10.09 11.65 19.36
CA SER A 24 10.65 10.73 20.35
C SER A 24 11.96 11.25 20.95
N LYS A 25 12.82 11.85 20.12
CA LYS A 25 14.09 12.42 20.55
C LYS A 25 13.91 13.70 21.37
N ASP A 26 13.08 14.62 20.89
CA ASP A 26 12.94 15.95 21.49
C ASP A 26 12.21 15.90 22.84
N PHE A 27 11.35 14.89 23.05
CA PHE A 27 10.55 14.74 24.26
C PHE A 27 10.87 13.48 25.07
N GLU A 28 11.87 12.69 24.66
CA GLU A 28 12.29 11.44 25.32
C GLU A 28 11.13 10.46 25.56
N ILE A 29 10.19 10.37 24.62
CA ILE A 29 9.02 9.49 24.71
C ILE A 29 9.12 8.31 23.74
N GLY A 30 8.74 7.13 24.20
CA GLY A 30 8.42 6.02 23.31
C GLY A 30 7.19 6.36 22.47
N ILE A 31 7.22 6.03 21.19
CA ILE A 31 6.11 6.24 20.25
C ILE A 31 5.90 4.96 19.46
N ALA A 32 4.64 4.58 19.25
CA ALA A 32 4.25 3.39 18.51
C ALA A 32 3.09 3.68 17.54
N GLY A 33 2.82 2.74 16.63
CA GLY A 33 1.67 2.81 15.71
C GLY A 33 1.92 3.69 14.48
N ALA A 34 3.16 3.84 14.00
CA ALA A 34 3.43 4.57 12.76
C ALA A 34 2.84 3.84 11.54
N LEU A 35 2.14 4.57 10.67
CA LEU A 35 1.63 4.06 9.40
C LEU A 35 2.05 5.01 8.27
N GLU A 36 3.02 4.58 7.46
CA GLU A 36 3.49 5.35 6.31
C GLU A 36 2.45 5.31 5.20
N LEU A 37 1.85 6.47 4.91
CA LEU A 37 0.72 6.58 3.99
C LEU A 37 1.09 6.16 2.56
N SER A 38 2.29 6.53 2.08
CA SER A 38 2.69 6.17 0.72
C SER A 38 2.88 4.66 0.55
N LYS A 39 3.38 3.96 1.59
CA LYS A 39 3.43 2.50 1.59
C LYS A 39 2.03 1.90 1.62
N PHE A 40 1.15 2.40 2.49
CA PHE A 40 -0.24 1.94 2.59
C PHE A 40 -0.99 2.02 1.25
N CYS A 41 -0.84 3.13 0.54
CA CYS A 41 -1.41 3.33 -0.78
C CYS A 41 -0.76 2.43 -1.85
N PHE A 42 0.57 2.36 -1.87
CA PHE A 42 1.31 1.54 -2.83
C PHE A 42 0.96 0.05 -2.69
N ASP A 43 0.91 -0.43 -1.45
CA ASP A 43 0.56 -1.81 -1.10
C ASP A 43 -0.88 -2.15 -1.53
N ARG A 44 -1.75 -1.17 -1.80
CA ARG A 44 -3.12 -1.36 -2.30
C ARG A 44 -3.26 -1.08 -3.80
N GLY A 45 -2.14 -0.83 -4.48
CA GLY A 45 -2.12 -0.52 -5.91
C GLY A 45 -2.76 0.82 -6.29
N VAL A 46 -3.05 1.71 -5.33
CA VAL A 46 -3.71 2.99 -5.63
C VAL A 46 -2.71 4.06 -6.10
N ILE A 47 -1.43 3.88 -5.80
CA ILE A 47 -0.32 4.69 -6.35
C ILE A 47 0.79 3.79 -6.89
N LYS A 48 1.56 4.32 -7.85
CA LYS A 48 2.64 3.58 -8.52
C LYS A 48 4.01 3.69 -7.84
N SER A 49 4.18 4.62 -6.90
CA SER A 49 5.45 4.84 -6.21
C SER A 49 5.25 5.33 -4.78
N THR A 50 6.06 4.81 -3.85
CA THR A 50 6.10 5.29 -2.46
C THR A 50 6.82 6.64 -2.29
N SER A 51 7.46 7.14 -3.35
CA SER A 51 8.19 8.41 -3.36
C SER A 51 7.31 9.65 -3.54
N LEU A 52 6.00 9.47 -3.80
CA LEU A 52 5.08 10.59 -4.00
C LEU A 52 4.91 11.42 -2.72
N SER A 53 4.77 12.74 -2.87
CA SER A 53 4.42 13.63 -1.77
C SER A 53 2.96 13.45 -1.36
N LEU A 54 2.58 13.90 -0.16
CA LEU A 54 1.18 13.87 0.30
C LEU A 54 0.25 14.59 -0.71
N GLN A 55 0.70 15.72 -1.23
CA GLN A 55 -0.02 16.48 -2.26
C GLN A 55 -0.24 15.63 -3.52
N ARG A 56 0.80 14.97 -4.04
CA ARG A 56 0.66 14.13 -5.24
C ARG A 56 -0.24 12.92 -5.01
N ILE A 57 -0.17 12.31 -3.83
CA ILE A 57 -1.09 11.22 -3.46
C ILE A 57 -2.53 11.75 -3.44
N CYS A 58 -2.79 12.88 -2.80
CA CYS A 58 -4.12 13.51 -2.76
C CYS A 58 -4.64 13.83 -4.18
N GLU A 59 -3.79 14.41 -5.03
CA GLU A 59 -4.14 14.74 -6.42
C GLU A 59 -4.48 13.50 -7.24
N GLU A 60 -3.64 12.45 -7.17
CA GLU A 60 -3.82 11.22 -7.95
C GLU A 60 -4.99 10.38 -7.45
N CYS A 61 -5.28 10.40 -6.14
CA CYS A 61 -6.26 9.53 -5.50
C CYS A 61 -7.64 10.17 -5.30
N LEU A 62 -7.68 11.46 -4.94
CA LEU A 62 -8.92 12.17 -4.58
C LEU A 62 -9.26 13.28 -5.58
N GLY A 63 -8.38 13.59 -6.54
CA GLY A 63 -8.61 14.67 -7.51
C GLY A 63 -8.52 16.07 -6.91
N HIS A 64 -7.98 16.21 -5.70
CA HIS A 64 -7.83 17.47 -4.99
C HIS A 64 -6.36 17.85 -4.87
N SER A 65 -6.04 19.13 -5.12
CA SER A 65 -4.70 19.66 -4.91
C SER A 65 -4.62 20.35 -3.55
N LEU A 66 -3.56 20.05 -2.80
CA LEU A 66 -3.27 20.76 -1.56
C LEU A 66 -2.55 22.06 -1.91
N GLN A 67 -3.21 23.20 -1.71
CA GLN A 67 -2.57 24.50 -1.87
C GLN A 67 -1.50 24.66 -0.78
N LYS A 68 -0.23 24.54 -1.16
CA LYS A 68 0.90 24.75 -0.25
C LYS A 68 1.57 26.07 -0.59
N GLU A 69 1.23 27.12 0.13
CA GLU A 69 2.02 28.34 0.08
C GLU A 69 3.38 28.07 0.73
N ALA A 70 4.46 28.22 -0.04
CA ALA A 70 5.80 27.81 0.39
C ALA A 70 6.29 28.53 1.67
N GLY A 71 5.79 29.75 1.93
CA GLY A 71 6.12 30.54 3.12
C GLY A 71 5.58 29.95 4.42
N LEU A 72 4.36 29.39 4.41
CA LEU A 72 3.70 28.88 5.63
C LEU A 72 4.45 27.70 6.27
N ARG A 73 5.24 26.97 5.47
CA ARG A 73 5.92 25.76 5.94
C ARG A 73 7.16 26.05 6.79
N CYS A 74 7.85 27.17 6.57
CA CYS A 74 9.27 27.29 6.93
C CYS A 74 9.57 28.04 8.23
N GLU A 75 8.68 28.93 8.71
CA GLU A 75 9.02 29.86 9.80
C GLU A 75 7.84 30.17 10.72
N GLY A 76 8.12 30.51 11.98
CA GLY A 76 7.15 30.96 13.00
C GLY A 76 6.19 29.87 13.50
N TRP A 77 6.63 28.63 13.60
CA TRP A 77 5.82 27.57 14.24
C TRP A 77 5.91 27.62 15.77
N GLU A 78 6.88 28.39 16.27
CA GLU A 78 7.17 28.69 17.66
C GLU A 78 6.51 29.99 18.16
N ASP A 79 5.79 30.71 17.29
CA ASP A 79 5.11 31.96 17.65
C ASP A 79 4.05 31.71 18.74
N GLU A 80 3.92 32.64 19.69
CA GLU A 80 2.94 32.55 20.79
C GLU A 80 1.50 32.46 20.27
N VAL A 81 1.24 33.13 19.14
CA VAL A 81 -0.04 33.08 18.43
C VAL A 81 0.24 32.70 16.98
N LEU A 82 -0.28 31.55 16.56
CA LEU A 82 -0.18 31.09 15.18
C LEU A 82 -1.19 31.84 14.29
N LEU A 83 -0.75 32.18 13.08
CA LEU A 83 -1.62 32.65 12.01
C LEU A 83 -2.67 31.58 11.64
N GLN A 84 -3.88 32.00 11.28
CA GLN A 84 -4.96 31.07 10.92
C GLN A 84 -4.56 30.17 9.75
N GLU A 85 -3.81 30.70 8.79
CA GLU A 85 -3.32 29.99 7.62
C GLU A 85 -2.37 28.83 8.00
N LYS A 86 -1.59 28.97 9.09
CA LYS A 86 -0.73 27.89 9.61
C LYS A 86 -1.56 26.81 10.29
N ILE A 87 -2.60 27.19 11.03
CA ILE A 87 -3.53 26.27 11.67
C ILE A 87 -4.24 25.46 10.58
N ASP A 88 -4.77 26.14 9.55
CA ASP A 88 -5.44 25.51 8.42
C ASP A 88 -4.49 24.58 7.64
N TYR A 89 -3.25 25.02 7.41
CA TYR A 89 -2.22 24.20 6.78
C TYR A 89 -1.95 22.91 7.56
N ALA A 90 -1.72 23.01 8.88
CA ALA A 90 -1.44 21.86 9.74
C ALA A 90 -2.65 20.91 9.85
N ALA A 91 -3.85 21.49 9.98
CA ALA A 91 -5.10 20.73 10.02
C ALA A 91 -5.35 19.99 8.70
N LEU A 92 -5.10 20.63 7.55
CA LEU A 92 -5.28 20.04 6.23
C LEU A 92 -4.33 18.87 6.00
N ASP A 93 -3.04 19.00 6.34
CA ASP A 93 -2.08 17.89 6.20
C ASP A 93 -2.49 16.66 7.04
N ALA A 94 -3.04 16.86 8.24
CA ALA A 94 -3.56 15.77 9.07
C ALA A 94 -4.89 15.18 8.55
N TRP A 95 -5.82 16.04 8.14
CA TRP A 95 -7.13 15.63 7.64
C TRP A 95 -7.01 14.81 6.35
N VAL A 96 -6.19 15.25 5.40
CA VAL A 96 -5.98 14.54 4.12
C VAL A 96 -5.37 13.16 4.35
N ALA A 97 -4.46 13.02 5.30
CA ALA A 97 -3.87 11.72 5.63
C ALA A 97 -4.91 10.73 6.18
N LEU A 98 -5.85 11.22 6.99
CA LEU A 98 -6.97 10.42 7.49
C LEU A 98 -7.96 10.08 6.36
N GLU A 99 -8.33 11.05 5.53
CA GLU A 99 -9.25 10.87 4.41
C GLU A 99 -8.73 9.81 3.42
N LEU A 100 -7.44 9.89 3.05
CA LEU A 100 -6.79 8.89 2.19
C LEU A 100 -6.79 7.50 2.82
N PHE A 101 -6.57 7.40 4.14
CA PHE A 101 -6.65 6.12 4.84
C PHE A 101 -8.07 5.55 4.79
N ASP A 102 -9.07 6.35 5.14
CA ASP A 102 -10.46 5.91 5.20
C ASP A 102 -11.01 5.51 3.83
N HIS A 103 -10.60 6.21 2.77
CA HIS A 103 -10.98 5.89 1.39
C HIS A 103 -10.46 4.52 0.94
N PHE A 104 -9.26 4.13 1.36
CA PHE A 104 -8.58 2.94 0.84
C PHE A 104 -8.42 1.78 1.83
N LYS A 105 -8.76 1.95 3.12
CA LYS A 105 -8.53 0.92 4.15
C LYS A 105 -9.14 -0.44 3.82
N ASN A 106 -10.27 -0.45 3.10
CA ASN A 106 -11.00 -1.65 2.70
C ASN A 106 -10.50 -2.26 1.37
N ILE A 107 -9.61 -1.59 0.65
CA ILE A 107 -8.97 -2.17 -0.54
C ILE A 107 -7.97 -3.23 -0.05
N PRO A 108 -8.04 -4.46 -0.57
CA PRO A 108 -7.06 -5.49 -0.27
C PRO A 108 -5.65 -5.05 -0.65
N ILE A 109 -4.67 -5.57 0.07
CA ILE A 109 -3.26 -5.41 -0.32
C ILE A 109 -3.08 -6.13 -1.68
N SER A 110 -2.47 -5.46 -2.64
CA SER A 110 -2.01 -6.00 -3.91
C SER A 110 -0.70 -6.75 -3.71
N ASN A 111 -0.46 -7.78 -4.53
CA ASN A 111 0.81 -8.53 -4.56
C ASN A 111 1.11 -9.31 -3.26
N VAL A 112 0.08 -9.66 -2.49
CA VAL A 112 0.20 -10.63 -1.38
C VAL A 112 0.14 -12.05 -1.92
N PRO A 113 0.93 -12.98 -1.36
CA PRO A 113 0.76 -14.40 -1.63
C PRO A 113 -0.69 -14.82 -1.37
N LEU A 114 -1.31 -15.49 -2.34
CA LEU A 114 -2.66 -16.02 -2.20
C LEU A 114 -2.64 -17.20 -1.23
N ASP A 115 -3.58 -17.24 -0.29
CA ASP A 115 -3.88 -18.46 0.46
C ASP A 115 -4.81 -19.32 -0.38
N ALA A 116 -4.38 -20.56 -0.68
CA ALA A 116 -5.13 -21.51 -1.51
C ALA A 116 -6.57 -21.75 -1.01
N ASN A 117 -6.87 -21.50 0.26
CA ASN A 117 -8.21 -21.69 0.83
C ASN A 117 -9.15 -20.47 0.66
N SER A 118 -8.66 -19.35 0.13
CA SER A 118 -9.43 -18.09 -0.01
C SER A 118 -9.53 -17.61 -1.46
N ILE A 119 -9.06 -18.41 -2.41
CA ILE A 119 -9.12 -18.11 -3.84
C ILE A 119 -10.55 -18.34 -4.35
N SER A 120 -11.10 -17.37 -5.07
CA SER A 120 -12.39 -17.49 -5.75
C SER A 120 -12.22 -17.69 -7.26
N ILE A 121 -13.07 -18.51 -7.88
CA ILE A 121 -13.12 -18.61 -9.36
C ILE A 121 -13.43 -17.21 -9.94
N GLY A 122 -12.75 -16.85 -11.03
CA GLY A 122 -12.81 -15.53 -11.65
C GLY A 122 -11.88 -14.49 -11.03
N GLN A 123 -11.13 -14.83 -9.98
CA GLN A 123 -10.18 -13.91 -9.36
C GLN A 123 -8.95 -13.70 -10.24
N ASN A 124 -8.56 -12.43 -10.44
CA ASN A 124 -7.30 -12.08 -11.09
C ASN A 124 -6.11 -12.43 -10.19
N VAL A 125 -5.09 -13.05 -10.77
CA VAL A 125 -3.88 -13.48 -10.06
C VAL A 125 -2.64 -13.12 -10.86
N ALA A 126 -1.50 -13.02 -10.18
CA ALA A 126 -0.23 -12.72 -10.82
C ALA A 126 0.90 -13.57 -10.22
N ILE A 127 1.83 -13.99 -11.06
CA ILE A 127 3.05 -14.71 -10.67
C ILE A 127 4.16 -13.68 -10.49
N PHE A 128 4.85 -13.72 -9.35
CA PHE A 128 5.94 -12.80 -9.03
C PHE A 128 7.30 -13.46 -9.23
N SER A 129 8.25 -12.72 -9.79
CA SER A 129 9.66 -13.12 -9.73
C SER A 129 10.22 -12.86 -8.34
N SER A 130 10.89 -13.88 -7.77
CA SER A 130 11.60 -13.79 -6.49
C SER A 130 12.69 -12.71 -6.47
N PHE A 131 13.20 -12.29 -7.63
CA PHE A 131 14.33 -11.35 -7.73
C PHE A 131 13.94 -9.87 -7.66
N LYS A 132 12.75 -9.49 -8.12
CA LYS A 132 12.36 -8.07 -8.25
C LYS A 132 11.02 -7.72 -7.63
N ASN A 133 10.32 -8.70 -7.04
CA ASN A 133 8.93 -8.55 -6.60
C ASN A 133 8.06 -7.88 -7.68
N LEU A 134 8.35 -8.21 -8.93
CA LEU A 134 7.62 -7.75 -10.10
C LEU A 134 6.76 -8.91 -10.62
N PRO A 135 5.51 -8.64 -11.02
CA PRO A 135 4.69 -9.62 -11.70
C PRO A 135 5.33 -9.96 -13.05
N VAL A 136 5.55 -11.25 -13.30
CA VAL A 136 6.10 -11.79 -14.55
C VAL A 136 5.03 -12.44 -15.42
N ALA A 137 3.86 -12.76 -14.85
CA ALA A 137 2.69 -13.23 -15.57
C ALA A 137 1.42 -12.86 -14.80
N TYR A 138 0.30 -12.78 -15.52
CA TYR A 138 -1.03 -12.55 -14.98
C TYR A 138 -1.96 -13.66 -15.47
N GLY A 139 -3.01 -13.95 -14.72
CA GLY A 139 -4.03 -14.92 -15.09
C GLY A 139 -5.33 -14.73 -14.30
N ILE A 140 -6.30 -15.60 -14.55
CA ILE A 140 -7.57 -15.66 -13.83
C ILE A 140 -7.72 -17.08 -13.28
N VAL A 141 -8.27 -17.21 -12.08
CA VAL A 141 -8.55 -18.52 -11.48
C VAL A 141 -9.77 -19.13 -12.17
N GLU A 142 -9.59 -20.31 -12.75
CA GLU A 142 -10.65 -21.07 -13.42
C GLU A 142 -10.91 -22.40 -12.72
N ASP A 143 -12.10 -22.96 -12.96
CA ASP A 143 -12.45 -24.32 -12.51
C ASP A 143 -11.85 -25.34 -13.47
N GLU A 144 -11.00 -26.21 -12.95
CA GLU A 144 -10.29 -27.26 -13.69
C GLU A 144 -11.27 -28.18 -14.46
N SER A 145 -12.47 -28.41 -13.93
CA SER A 145 -13.49 -29.29 -14.52
C SER A 145 -14.07 -28.79 -15.85
N ILE A 146 -13.81 -27.54 -16.23
CA ILE A 146 -14.29 -26.92 -17.47
C ILE A 146 -13.27 -27.08 -18.61
N THR A 147 -12.04 -27.51 -18.31
CA THR A 147 -10.94 -27.54 -19.30
C THR A 147 -10.97 -28.81 -20.17
N ASN A 148 -11.57 -28.72 -21.35
CA ASN A 148 -11.45 -29.74 -22.40
C ASN A 148 -10.03 -29.70 -23.02
N ASN A 149 -9.15 -30.61 -22.58
CA ASN A 149 -8.05 -31.28 -23.32
C ASN A 149 -7.12 -30.51 -24.31
N ASN A 150 -7.07 -29.18 -24.31
CA ASN A 150 -6.24 -28.41 -25.25
C ASN A 150 -4.95 -27.82 -24.64
N HIS A 151 -4.36 -28.52 -23.67
CA HIS A 151 -3.07 -28.11 -23.10
C HIS A 151 -1.89 -28.80 -23.79
N LEU A 152 -1.02 -27.99 -24.40
CA LEU A 152 0.30 -28.40 -24.88
C LEU A 152 1.21 -28.67 -23.67
N SER A 153 1.74 -29.89 -23.55
CA SER A 153 2.83 -30.19 -22.63
C SER A 153 4.06 -29.37 -23.02
N ILE A 154 4.51 -28.51 -22.12
CA ILE A 154 5.76 -27.75 -22.27
C ILE A 154 6.88 -28.63 -21.73
N ASP A 155 7.79 -29.04 -22.62
CA ASP A 155 8.96 -29.86 -22.32
C ASP A 155 9.91 -29.17 -21.32
N GLN A 156 10.60 -29.97 -20.50
CA GLN A 156 11.27 -29.65 -19.23
C GLN A 156 12.40 -28.60 -19.28
N ALA A 157 12.63 -27.93 -20.40
CA ALA A 157 13.70 -26.96 -20.56
C ALA A 157 13.30 -25.50 -20.28
N HIS A 158 12.00 -25.13 -20.23
CA HIS A 158 11.59 -23.72 -20.21
C HIS A 158 10.59 -23.27 -19.12
N ALA A 159 10.04 -24.18 -18.31
CA ALA A 159 9.49 -23.97 -16.97
C ALA A 159 8.74 -25.25 -16.58
N SER A 160 9.01 -25.80 -15.40
CA SER A 160 8.29 -26.96 -14.87
C SER A 160 7.21 -26.53 -13.88
N CYS A 161 6.07 -27.25 -13.91
CA CYS A 161 5.26 -27.50 -12.74
C CYS A 161 4.53 -28.83 -12.95
N ASP A 162 5.11 -29.91 -12.44
CA ASP A 162 4.46 -31.22 -12.37
C ASP A 162 3.69 -31.32 -11.04
N LEU A 163 2.40 -31.66 -11.12
CA LEU A 163 1.55 -32.00 -9.98
C LEU A 163 1.43 -33.52 -9.89
N HIS A 164 2.23 -34.14 -9.03
CA HIS A 164 1.98 -35.52 -8.62
C HIS A 164 0.83 -35.56 -7.60
N ALA A 165 -0.13 -36.45 -7.85
CA ALA A 165 -1.37 -36.67 -7.12
C ALA A 165 -1.22 -36.64 -5.59
N ASN A 166 -1.70 -35.55 -4.96
CA ASN A 166 -2.22 -35.41 -3.59
C ASN A 166 -2.13 -33.98 -3.00
N SER A 167 -1.81 -32.96 -3.81
CA SER A 167 -1.51 -31.61 -3.28
C SER A 167 -2.43 -30.52 -3.83
N LYS A 168 -2.92 -29.69 -2.90
CA LYS A 168 -3.79 -28.52 -3.05
C LYS A 168 -3.11 -27.33 -3.76
N HIS A 169 -2.90 -27.36 -5.09
CA HIS A 169 -2.37 -26.18 -5.79
C HIS A 169 -3.00 -25.92 -7.17
N VAL A 170 -3.15 -24.62 -7.46
CA VAL A 170 -3.81 -24.02 -8.63
C VAL A 170 -2.89 -24.04 -9.85
N VAL A 171 -3.45 -24.47 -10.99
CA VAL A 171 -2.80 -24.45 -12.31
C VAL A 171 -3.01 -23.07 -12.95
N LEU A 172 -1.96 -22.45 -13.49
CA LEU A 172 -2.06 -21.23 -14.29
C LEU A 172 -1.45 -21.44 -15.66
N THR A 173 -2.30 -21.33 -16.67
CA THR A 173 -1.97 -21.47 -18.09
C THR A 173 -1.36 -20.19 -18.62
N ILE A 174 -0.12 -20.27 -19.10
CA ILE A 174 0.50 -19.18 -19.87
C ILE A 174 0.28 -19.51 -21.35
N THR A 175 -0.70 -18.86 -21.99
CA THR A 175 -0.75 -18.79 -23.45
C THR A 175 0.26 -17.75 -23.94
N LYS A 176 1.14 -18.16 -24.84
CA LYS A 176 2.15 -17.32 -25.48
C LYS A 176 1.57 -16.59 -26.70
#